data_AF-A0AAV6KHY4-F1
#
_entry.id   AF-A0AAV6KHY4-F1
#
_cell.length_a   1.000
_cell.length_b   1.000
_cell.length_c   1.000
_cell.angle_alpha   90.00
_cell.angle_beta   90.00
_cell.angle_gamma   90.00
#
_symmetry.space_group_name_H-M   'P 1'
#
loop_
_entity.id
_entity.type
_entity.pdbx_description
1 polymer ?
#
loop_
_entity_poly.entity_id
_entity_poly.type
_entity_poly.pdbx_seq_one_letter_code
_entity_poly.pdbx_strand_id
1 'polypeptide(L)'
;MAFGLDQLDNEENPNNQRVLESYIHWYNASTAVSAVVAITAIVYIQDHLGWQVGFAVPAFLMVFSALVFFTGSFLYIKVKAGKSLLVGFVQVLVSSIQTPERQSPSQSL
;
A
#
# COMPACT_ATOMS: atom_id res chain seq x y z
N MET A 1 -0.38 1.49 -4.45
CA MET A 1 -0.12 2.94 -4.45
C MET A 1 1.06 3.31 -3.55
N ALA A 2 0.99 3.15 -2.22
CA ALA A 2 2.05 3.59 -1.29
C ALA A 2 3.47 3.19 -1.71
N PHE A 3 3.72 1.90 -1.93
CA PHE A 3 5.00 1.43 -2.45
C PHE A 3 5.42 2.11 -3.76
N GLY A 4 4.52 2.32 -4.72
CA GLY A 4 4.88 2.97 -5.99
C GLY A 4 5.21 4.46 -5.84
N LEU A 5 4.61 5.12 -4.86
CA LEU A 5 4.97 6.50 -4.50
C LEU A 5 6.36 6.53 -3.86
N ASP A 6 6.64 5.65 -2.90
CA ASP A 6 7.96 5.54 -2.26
C ASP A 6 9.10 5.28 -3.28
N GLN A 7 8.76 4.66 -4.41
CA GLN A 7 9.72 4.32 -5.47
C GLN A 7 9.94 5.46 -6.48
N LEU A 8 8.96 6.35 -6.61
CA LEU A 8 8.99 7.50 -7.53
C LEU A 8 9.37 8.81 -6.81
N ASP A 9 9.22 8.84 -5.49
CA ASP A 9 9.55 9.99 -4.66
C ASP A 9 11.06 10.22 -4.68
N ASN A 10 11.45 11.31 -5.33
CA ASN A 10 12.83 11.72 -5.44
C ASN A 10 12.93 13.23 -5.16
N GLU A 11 13.30 13.57 -3.93
CA GLU A 11 13.42 14.96 -3.45
C GLU A 11 14.44 15.79 -4.23
N GLU A 12 15.43 15.17 -4.89
CA GLU A 12 16.42 15.87 -5.71
C GLU A 12 15.86 16.32 -7.07
N ASN A 13 14.71 15.80 -7.49
CA ASN A 13 14.07 16.14 -8.75
C ASN A 13 13.18 17.38 -8.59
N PRO A 14 13.43 18.50 -9.31
CA PRO A 14 12.59 19.71 -9.23
C PRO A 14 11.13 19.48 -9.69
N ASN A 15 10.86 18.40 -10.42
CA ASN A 15 9.53 18.03 -10.89
C ASN A 15 8.88 16.90 -10.08
N ASN A 16 9.45 16.52 -8.93
CA ASN A 16 9.01 15.37 -8.12
C ASN A 16 7.49 15.38 -7.87
N GLN A 17 6.97 16.51 -7.39
CA GLN A 17 5.54 16.66 -7.09
C GLN A 17 4.66 16.40 -8.32
N ARG A 18 5.03 16.94 -9.49
CA ARG A 18 4.26 16.75 -10.73
C ARG A 18 4.28 15.29 -11.20
N VAL A 19 5.41 14.60 -11.02
CA VAL A 19 5.54 13.17 -11.34
C VAL A 19 4.65 12.33 -10.43
N LEU A 20 4.66 12.60 -9.13
CA LEU A 20 3.83 11.92 -8.13
C LEU A 20 2.33 12.16 -8.38
N GLU A 21 1.92 13.41 -8.62
CA GLU A 21 0.53 13.76 -8.94
C GLU A 21 0.05 13.08 -10.23
N SER A 22 0.87 13.10 -11.28
CA SER A 22 0.58 12.39 -12.54
C SER A 22 0.43 10.89 -12.31
N TYR A 23 1.32 10.28 -11.53
CA TYR A 23 1.24 8.86 -11.18
C TYR A 23 -0.07 8.54 -10.45
N ILE A 24 -0.47 9.34 -9.46
CA ILE A 24 -1.71 9.14 -8.71
C ILE A 24 -2.94 9.26 -9.63
N HIS A 25 -2.97 10.29 -10.49
CA HIS A 25 -4.07 10.50 -11.43
C HIS A 25 -4.19 9.33 -12.42
N TRP A 26 -3.09 8.90 -13.02
CA TRP A 26 -3.08 7.77 -13.95
C TRP A 26 -3.43 6.46 -13.25
N TYR A 27 -2.88 6.20 -12.07
CA TYR A 27 -3.21 5.01 -11.28
C TYR A 27 -4.72 4.93 -11.00
N ASN A 28 -5.33 6.05 -10.59
CA ASN A 28 -6.76 6.11 -10.31
C ASN A 28 -7.60 5.91 -11.58
N ALA A 29 -7.23 6.57 -12.69
CA ALA A 29 -7.91 6.39 -13.97
C ALA A 29 -7.83 4.93 -14.47
N SER A 30 -6.65 4.33 -14.43
CA SER A 30 -6.44 2.92 -14.81
C SER A 30 -7.21 1.96 -13.90
N THR A 31 -7.26 2.22 -12.59
CA THR A 31 -8.02 1.40 -11.64
C THR A 31 -9.52 1.46 -11.93
N ALA A 32 -10.06 2.65 -12.23
CA ALA A 32 -11.46 2.81 -12.60
C ALA A 32 -11.81 2.04 -13.89
N VAL A 33 -10.97 2.17 -14.92
CA VAL A 33 -11.16 1.41 -16.18
C VAL A 33 -11.07 -0.10 -15.93
N SER A 34 -10.07 -0.54 -15.16
CA SER A 34 -9.92 -1.95 -14.80
C SER A 34 -11.13 -2.49 -14.04
N ALA A 35 -11.72 -1.70 -13.14
CA ALA A 35 -12.90 -2.09 -12.40
C ALA A 35 -14.09 -2.32 -13.32
N VAL A 36 -14.35 -1.39 -14.25
CA VAL A 36 -15.42 -1.52 -15.26
C VAL A 36 -15.20 -2.77 -16.14
N VAL A 37 -13.96 -2.99 -16.59
CA VAL A 37 -13.63 -4.19 -17.37
C VAL A 37 -13.83 -5.45 -16.54
N ALA A 38 -13.39 -5.47 -15.28
CA ALA A 38 -13.51 -6.65 -14.42
C ALA A 38 -14.97 -7.03 -14.18
N ILE A 39 -15.82 -6.08 -13.77
CA ILE A 39 -17.25 -6.34 -13.52
C ILE A 39 -18.03 -6.70 -14.79
N THR A 40 -17.51 -6.37 -15.97
CA THR A 40 -18.17 -6.70 -17.24
C THR A 40 -17.65 -8.02 -17.80
N ALA A 41 -16.33 -8.11 -18.03
CA ALA A 41 -15.70 -9.24 -18.69
C ALA A 41 -15.66 -10.50 -17.82
N ILE A 42 -15.35 -10.38 -16.52
CA ILE A 42 -15.31 -11.56 -15.64
C ILE A 42 -16.71 -12.11 -15.42
N VAL A 43 -17.70 -11.24 -15.22
CA VAL A 43 -19.11 -11.67 -15.10
C VAL A 43 -19.58 -12.34 -16.39
N TYR A 44 -19.28 -11.76 -17.55
CA TYR A 44 -19.57 -12.39 -18.84
C TYR A 44 -18.95 -13.79 -18.98
N ILE A 45 -17.69 -13.95 -18.59
CA ILE A 45 -17.00 -15.26 -18.60
C ILE A 45 -17.67 -16.22 -17.61
N GLN A 46 -18.01 -15.77 -16.41
CA GLN A 46 -18.68 -16.61 -15.41
C GLN A 46 -20.03 -17.12 -15.91
N ASP A 47 -20.79 -16.27 -16.61
CA ASP A 47 -22.11 -16.61 -17.13
C ASP A 47 -22.06 -17.57 -18.33
N HIS A 48 -21.06 -17.44 -19.21
CA HIS A 48 -20.99 -18.20 -20.46
C HIS A 48 -20.06 -19.42 -20.41
N LEU A 49 -18.97 -19.33 -19.64
CA LEU A 49 -17.91 -20.34 -19.56
C LEU A 49 -17.83 -20.98 -18.16
N GLY A 50 -18.65 -20.51 -17.22
CA GLY A 50 -18.76 -21.07 -15.89
C GLY A 50 -17.78 -20.47 -14.89
N TRP A 51 -18.08 -20.72 -13.61
CA TRP A 51 -17.41 -20.09 -12.48
C TRP A 51 -15.95 -20.51 -12.33
N GLN A 52 -15.62 -21.75 -12.71
CA GLN A 52 -14.25 -22.27 -12.67
C GLN A 52 -13.30 -21.44 -13.54
N VAL A 53 -13.70 -21.14 -14.79
CA VAL A 53 -12.91 -20.31 -15.72
C VAL A 53 -12.89 -18.86 -15.24
N GLY A 54 -14.02 -18.34 -14.77
CA GLY A 54 -14.13 -16.98 -14.27
C GLY A 54 -13.19 -16.65 -13.11
N PHE A 55 -12.95 -17.59 -12.19
CA PHE A 55 -11.98 -17.41 -11.10
C PHE A 55 -10.54 -17.78 -11.48
N ALA A 56 -10.35 -18.66 -12.46
CA ALA A 56 -9.01 -19.00 -12.95
C ALA A 56 -8.30 -17.79 -13.57
N VAL A 57 -9.04 -16.91 -14.27
CA VAL A 57 -8.47 -15.72 -14.91
C VAL A 57 -7.83 -14.75 -13.90
N PRO A 58 -8.53 -14.25 -12.85
CA PRO A 58 -7.89 -13.44 -11.81
C PRO A 58 -6.75 -14.15 -11.09
N ALA A 59 -6.89 -15.44 -10.80
CA ALA A 59 -5.84 -16.21 -10.13
C ALA A 59 -4.55 -16.24 -10.95
N PHE A 60 -4.66 -16.49 -12.27
CA PHE A 60 -3.52 -16.46 -13.18
C PHE A 60 -2.90 -15.06 -13.27
N LEU A 61 -3.71 -14.01 -13.38
CA LEU A 61 -3.23 -12.63 -13.40
C LEU A 61 -2.49 -12.26 -12.12
N MET A 62 -2.93 -12.75 -10.96
CA MET A 62 -2.27 -12.50 -9.69
C MET A 62 -0.90 -13.20 -9.60
N VAL A 63 -0.81 -14.46 -10.06
CA VAL A 63 0.48 -15.17 -10.14
C VAL A 63 1.43 -14.46 -11.11
N PHE A 64 0.93 -14.07 -12.30
CA PHE A 64 1.70 -13.33 -13.27
C PHE A 64 2.20 -11.99 -12.70
N SER A 65 1.34 -11.24 -12.00
CA SER A 65 1.71 -10.00 -11.32
C SER A 65 2.81 -10.22 -10.28
N ALA A 66 2.71 -11.28 -9.47
CA ALA A 66 3.74 -11.63 -8.50
C ALA A 66 5.08 -11.94 -9.16
N LEU A 67 5.10 -12.70 -10.26
CA LEU A 67 6.32 -13.00 -11.01
C LEU A 67 6.98 -11.72 -11.54
N VAL A 68 6.19 -10.81 -12.11
CA VAL A 68 6.70 -9.50 -12.58
C VAL A 68 7.25 -8.69 -11.41
N PHE A 69 6.55 -8.66 -10.27
CA PHE A 69 6.99 -7.96 -9.07
C PHE A 69 8.33 -8.49 -8.54
N PHE A 70 8.49 -9.81 -8.42
CA PHE A 70 9.75 -10.40 -7.98
C PHE A 70 10.87 -10.22 -9.00
N THR A 71 10.56 -10.32 -10.30
CA THR A 71 11.55 -10.09 -11.36
C THR A 71 12.03 -8.65 -11.34
N GLY A 72 11.15 -7.66 -11.14
CA GLY A 72 11.51 -6.25 -11.03
C GLY A 72 12.20 -5.85 -9.72
N SER A 73 12.36 -6.77 -8.77
CA SER A 73 12.84 -6.44 -7.41
C SER A 73 14.24 -5.84 -7.35
N PHE A 74 15.07 -6.07 -8.37
CA PHE A 74 16.39 -5.45 -8.49
C PHE A 74 16.36 -3.95 -8.81
N LEU A 75 15.23 -3.46 -9.36
CA LEU A 75 15.02 -2.04 -9.66
C LEU A 75 14.43 -1.26 -8.47
N TYR A 76 14.10 -1.94 -7.37
CA TYR A 76 13.38 -1.32 -6.26
C TYR A 76 14.30 -0.58 -5.30
N ILE A 77 13.88 0.62 -4.89
CA ILE A 77 14.53 1.40 -3.85
C ILE A 77 14.13 0.80 -2.49
N LYS A 78 15.10 0.19 -1.81
CA LYS A 78 14.86 -0.46 -0.52
C LYS A 78 14.87 0.59 0.60
N VAL A 79 13.69 1.06 0.97
CA VAL A 79 13.53 1.98 2.11
C VAL A 79 13.89 1.25 3.41
N LYS A 80 14.69 1.89 4.25
CA LYS A 80 15.11 1.34 5.55
C LYS A 80 13.87 1.22 6.45
N ALA A 81 13.71 0.09 7.14
CA ALA A 81 12.56 -0.12 8.01
C ALA A 81 12.47 0.99 9.07
N GLY A 82 11.40 1.81 8.99
CA GLY A 82 11.09 2.81 10.00
C GLY A 82 10.69 2.15 11.33
N LYS A 83 10.84 2.87 12.44
CA LYS A 83 10.33 2.41 13.74
C LYS A 83 8.82 2.21 13.64
N SER A 84 8.33 1.00 13.90
CA SER A 84 6.91 0.67 13.79
C SER A 84 6.07 1.49 14.79
N LEU A 85 4.98 2.09 14.32
CA LEU A 85 4.03 2.82 15.17
C LEU A 85 3.44 1.93 16.28
N LEU A 86 3.33 0.62 16.02
CA LEU A 86 2.89 -0.35 17.01
C LEU A 86 3.89 -0.46 18.16
N VAL A 87 5.19 -0.36 17.89
CA VAL A 87 6.22 -0.35 18.94
C VAL A 87 6.07 0.90 19.81
N GLY A 88 5.80 2.06 19.21
CA GLY A 88 5.50 3.28 19.95
C GLY A 88 4.24 3.14 20.81
N PHE A 89 3.18 2.57 20.27
CA PHE A 89 1.92 2.33 20.99
C PHE A 89 2.10 1.37 22.17
N VAL A 90 2.81 0.26 21.95
CA VAL A 90 3.18 -0.69 23.01
C VAL A 90 4.07 -0.03 24.06
N GLN A 91 5.03 0.81 23.65
CA GLN A 91 5.90 1.52 24.58
C GLN A 91 5.12 2.50 25.46
N VAL A 92 4.14 3.23 24.92
CA VAL A 92 3.25 4.13 25.69
C VAL A 92 2.36 3.33 26.66
N LEU A 93 1.77 2.22 26.21
CA LEU A 93 0.98 1.33 27.07
C LEU A 93 1.82 0.76 28.23
N VAL A 94 3.01 0.24 27.93
CA VAL A 94 3.93 -0.29 28.95
C VAL A 94 4.34 0.80 29.92
N SER A 95 4.68 2.00 29.42
CA SER A 95 5.07 3.14 30.27
C SER A 95 3.93 3.60 31.17
N SER A 96 2.68 3.57 30.69
CA SER A 96 1.49 3.93 31.47
C SER A 96 1.19 2.91 32.58
N ILE A 97 1.33 1.61 32.31
CA ILE A 97 1.07 0.54 33.29
C ILE A 97 2.20 0.46 34.32
N GLN A 98 3.43 0.77 33.90
CA GLN A 98 4.62 0.68 34.73
C GLN A 98 4.88 1.95 35.56
N THR A 99 4.01 2.97 35.48
CA THR A 99 4.06 4.16 36.35
C THR A 99 3.16 3.95 37.58
N PRO A 100 3.68 3.50 38.74
CA PRO A 100 3.00 3.71 39.99
C PRO A 100 2.95 5.22 40.27
N GLU A 101 1.75 5.72 40.53
CA GLU A 101 1.41 7.08 40.93
C GLU A 101 2.43 7.70 41.90
N ARG A 102 3.47 8.37 41.37
CA ARG A 102 4.33 9.25 42.13
C ARG A 102 4.58 10.54 41.37
N GLN A 103 3.87 11.55 41.89
CA GLN A 103 4.18 12.98 41.90
C GLN A 103 3.85 13.76 40.63
N SER A 104 2.58 14.19 40.57
CA SER A 104 2.22 15.51 40.05
C SER A 104 2.94 16.57 40.88
N PRO A 105 3.76 17.48 40.31
CA PRO A 105 4.24 18.62 41.05
C PRO A 105 3.06 19.56 41.28
N SER A 106 2.65 19.65 42.54
CA SER A 106 1.76 20.70 43.03
C SER A 106 2.32 22.05 42.60
N GLN A 107 1.58 22.76 41.76
CA GLN A 107 1.77 24.19 41.51
C GLN A 107 1.63 24.91 42.85
N SER A 108 2.74 25.38 43.41
CA SER A 108 2.75 26.29 44.55
C SER A 108 2.87 27.72 44.03
N LEU A 109 1.75 28.45 44.17
CA LEU A 109 1.54 29.90 44.28
C LEU A 109 2.46 30.86 43.50
#